data_AF-A0A259KM32-F1
#
_entry.id   AF-A0A259KM32-F1
#
_cell.length_a   1.000
_cell.length_b   1.000
_cell.length_c   1.000
_cell.angle_alpha   90.00
_cell.angle_beta   90.00
_cell.angle_gamma   90.00
#
_symmetry.space_group_name_H-M   'P 1'
#
loop_
_entity.id
_entity.type
_entity.pdbx_description
1 polymer ?
#
loop_
_entity_poly.entity_id
_entity_poly.type
_entity_poly.pdbx_seq_one_letter_code
_entity_poly.pdbx_strand_id
1 'polypeptide(L)'
;MTNAQTLDPEIHVDEEEYESLADYHRIAALHYSQAAKHHSLAADADDHGHAEARDSHVFLAYRHKLVANQYAEMAVIESDELTDDESEEIHAA
;
A
#
# COMPACT_ATOMS: atom_id res chain seq x y z
N MET A 1 0.16 -11.24 -35.53
CA MET A 1 -0.52 -9.94 -35.33
C MET A 1 -0.59 -9.71 -33.84
N THR A 2 0.12 -8.70 -33.37
CA THR A 2 0.24 -8.25 -31.97
C THR A 2 -1.07 -7.63 -31.48
N ASN A 3 -1.38 -7.85 -30.20
CA ASN A 3 -1.80 -6.85 -29.21
C ASN A 3 -2.04 -7.59 -27.87
N ALA A 4 -1.17 -7.49 -26.88
CA ALA A 4 -0.97 -6.34 -25.99
C ALA A 4 -2.26 -6.00 -25.22
N GLN A 5 -2.50 -6.72 -24.12
CA GLN A 5 -3.42 -6.31 -23.07
C GLN A 5 -2.83 -6.71 -21.71
N THR A 6 -2.11 -5.73 -21.17
CA THR A 6 -2.00 -5.41 -19.75
C THR A 6 -1.43 -6.52 -18.87
N LEU A 7 -0.12 -6.72 -19.00
CA LEU A 7 0.70 -6.95 -17.81
C LEU A 7 0.50 -5.72 -16.92
N ASP A 8 -0.47 -5.78 -15.99
CA ASP A 8 -0.34 -5.00 -14.76
C ASP A 8 1.08 -5.34 -14.27
N PRO A 9 1.95 -4.37 -13.97
CA PRO A 9 3.22 -4.73 -13.40
C PRO A 9 2.86 -5.48 -12.11
N GLU A 10 3.00 -6.80 -12.12
CA GLU A 10 3.37 -7.53 -10.91
C GLU A 10 4.63 -6.80 -10.48
N ILE A 11 4.45 -5.84 -9.59
CA ILE A 11 5.55 -5.20 -8.89
C ILE A 11 6.15 -6.38 -8.15
N HIS A 12 7.22 -6.93 -8.71
CA HIS A 12 8.08 -7.85 -8.02
C HIS A 12 8.69 -7.03 -6.91
N VAL A 13 8.00 -7.05 -5.77
CA VAL A 13 8.49 -6.53 -4.52
C VAL A 13 9.55 -7.55 -4.14
N ASP A 14 10.79 -7.34 -4.61
CA ASP A 14 11.93 -8.14 -4.15
C ASP A 14 11.87 -8.08 -2.61
N GLU A 15 11.90 -9.25 -1.96
CA GLU A 15 11.97 -9.39 -0.50
C GLU A 15 13.31 -8.86 0.06
N GLU A 16 13.90 -7.83 -0.56
CA GLU A 16 14.99 -7.04 0.02
C GLU A 16 14.41 -6.21 1.16
N GLU A 17 14.61 -6.70 2.39
CA GLU A 17 14.55 -6.00 3.69
C GLU A 17 13.99 -4.56 3.61
N TYR A 18 12.67 -4.44 3.64
CA TYR A 18 12.02 -3.16 3.92
C TYR A 18 12.15 -2.85 5.41
N GLU A 19 13.32 -2.37 5.80
CA GLU A 19 13.69 -2.13 7.19
C GLU A 19 13.80 -0.64 7.55
N SER A 20 13.50 0.28 6.62
CA SER A 20 13.48 1.71 6.94
C SER A 20 12.06 2.27 7.07
N LEU A 21 11.88 3.24 7.97
CA LEU A 21 10.64 4.03 8.09
C LEU A 21 10.15 4.60 6.76
N ALA A 22 11.09 5.04 5.92
CA ALA A 22 10.77 5.59 4.60
C ALA A 22 10.14 4.52 3.68
N ASP A 23 10.57 3.27 3.81
CA ASP A 23 10.03 2.18 2.99
C ASP A 23 8.63 1.79 3.41
N TYR A 24 8.34 1.73 4.71
CA TYR A 24 6.98 1.52 5.20
C TYR A 24 6.02 2.59 4.68
N HIS A 25 6.43 3.86 4.67
CA HIS A 25 5.63 4.93 4.07
C HIS A 25 5.46 4.79 2.54
N ARG A 26 6.52 4.41 1.81
CA ARG A 26 6.44 4.20 0.35
C ARG A 26 5.49 3.05 0.00
N ILE A 27 5.56 1.94 0.73
CA ILE A 27 4.69 0.79 0.51
C ILE A 27 3.24 1.13 0.87
N ALA A 28 3.02 1.80 2.00
CA ALA A 28 1.69 2.29 2.36
C ALA A 28 1.11 3.19 1.25
N ALA A 29 1.88 4.15 0.76
CA ALA A 29 1.47 5.05 -0.32
C ALA A 29 1.15 4.28 -1.63
N LEU A 30 1.98 3.29 -1.99
CA LEU A 30 1.74 2.43 -3.15
C LEU A 30 0.39 1.71 -3.02
N HIS A 31 0.12 1.07 -1.89
CA HIS A 31 -1.14 0.35 -1.69
C HIS A 31 -2.34 1.32 -1.64
N TYR A 32 -2.22 2.50 -1.03
CA TYR A 32 -3.28 3.52 -1.10
C TYR A 32 -3.58 3.94 -2.54
N SER A 33 -2.55 4.11 -3.37
CA SER A 33 -2.74 4.46 -4.79
C SER A 33 -3.46 3.35 -5.57
N GLN A 34 -3.14 2.08 -5.30
CA GLN A 34 -3.81 0.93 -5.89
C GLN A 34 -5.27 0.81 -5.41
N ALA A 35 -5.53 1.07 -4.13
CA ALA A 35 -6.89 1.14 -3.60
C ALA A 35 -7.71 2.23 -4.30
N ALA A 36 -7.14 3.42 -4.50
CA ALA A 36 -7.79 4.51 -5.22
C ALA A 36 -8.06 4.16 -6.70
N LYS A 37 -7.10 3.51 -7.38
CA LYS A 37 -7.28 2.97 -8.75
C LYS A 37 -8.48 2.02 -8.80
N HIS A 38 -8.56 1.06 -7.88
CA HIS A 38 -9.67 0.10 -7.85
C HIS A 38 -11.01 0.73 -7.49
N HIS A 39 -11.06 1.72 -6.61
CA HIS A 39 -12.30 2.48 -6.39
C HIS A 39 -12.77 3.20 -7.66
N SER A 40 -11.84 3.75 -8.45
CA SER A 40 -12.17 4.41 -9.73
C SER A 40 -12.70 3.40 -10.76
N LEU A 41 -12.09 2.22 -10.85
CA LEU A 41 -12.55 1.13 -11.73
C LEU A 41 -13.90 0.55 -11.29
N ALA A 42 -14.16 0.46 -9.98
CA ALA A 42 -15.46 0.03 -9.47
C ALA A 42 -16.57 1.01 -9.85
N ALA A 43 -16.31 2.31 -9.77
CA ALA A 43 -17.25 3.35 -10.20
C ALA A 43 -17.54 3.26 -11.70
N ASP A 44 -16.50 3.12 -12.54
CA ASP A 44 -16.65 2.95 -13.99
C ASP A 44 -17.45 1.68 -14.32
N ALA A 45 -17.21 0.57 -13.63
CA ALA A 45 -17.97 -0.65 -13.80
C ALA A 45 -19.46 -0.49 -13.41
N ASP A 46 -19.76 0.26 -12.35
CA ASP A 46 -21.14 0.53 -11.92
C ASP A 46 -21.88 1.41 -12.93
N ASP A 47 -21.23 2.47 -13.44
CA ASP A 47 -21.76 3.35 -14.49
C ASP A 47 -22.15 2.59 -15.77
N HIS A 48 -21.45 1.49 -16.07
CA HIS A 48 -21.73 0.62 -17.22
C HIS A 48 -22.56 -0.64 -16.89
N GLY A 49 -23.03 -0.78 -15.64
CA GLY A 49 -23.89 -1.90 -15.22
C GLY A 49 -23.18 -3.25 -15.05
N HIS A 50 -21.86 -3.25 -14.92
CA HIS A 50 -21.02 -4.44 -14.76
C HIS A 50 -20.85 -4.82 -13.28
N ALA A 51 -21.91 -5.35 -12.67
CA ALA A 51 -21.97 -5.63 -11.22
C ALA A 51 -20.83 -6.55 -10.71
N GLU A 52 -20.50 -7.63 -11.43
CA GLU A 52 -19.43 -8.55 -11.03
C GLU A 52 -18.03 -7.91 -11.03
N ALA A 53 -17.76 -7.05 -12.03
CA ALA A 53 -16.51 -6.30 -12.12
C ALA A 53 -16.41 -5.26 -11.01
N ARG A 54 -17.51 -4.54 -10.74
CA ARG A 54 -17.61 -3.61 -9.60
C ARG A 54 -17.29 -4.32 -8.29
N ASP A 55 -17.96 -5.44 -8.01
CA ASP A 55 -17.79 -6.16 -6.73
C ASP A 55 -16.35 -6.67 -6.56
N SER A 56 -15.75 -7.14 -7.66
CA SER A 56 -14.34 -7.55 -7.69
C SER A 56 -13.39 -6.37 -7.39
N HIS A 57 -13.61 -5.21 -8.00
CA HIS A 57 -12.79 -4.02 -7.74
C HIS A 57 -13.00 -3.44 -6.34
N VAL A 58 -14.21 -3.48 -5.78
CA VAL A 58 -14.47 -3.09 -4.39
C VAL A 58 -13.68 -3.97 -3.42
N PHE A 59 -13.65 -5.28 -3.65
CA PHE A 59 -12.88 -6.20 -2.84
C PHE A 59 -11.38 -5.93 -2.92
N LEU A 60 -10.84 -5.71 -4.12
CA LEU A 60 -9.43 -5.36 -4.30
C LEU A 60 -9.07 -4.05 -3.61
N ALA A 61 -9.90 -3.02 -3.75
CA ALA A 61 -9.69 -1.74 -3.06
C ALA A 61 -9.64 -1.92 -1.54
N TYR A 62 -10.55 -2.71 -0.97
CA TYR A 62 -10.54 -3.05 0.46
C TYR A 62 -9.23 -3.72 0.88
N ARG A 63 -8.75 -4.71 0.11
CA ARG A 63 -7.49 -5.41 0.40
C ARG A 63 -6.29 -4.46 0.38
N HIS A 64 -6.16 -3.63 -0.65
CA HIS A 64 -5.06 -2.67 -0.71
C HIS A 64 -5.12 -1.66 0.44
N LYS A 65 -6.30 -1.17 0.81
CA LYS A 65 -6.46 -0.29 1.98
C LYS A 65 -5.99 -0.97 3.28
N LEU A 66 -6.35 -2.23 3.50
CA LEU A 66 -5.93 -2.97 4.69
C LEU A 66 -4.40 -3.08 4.78
N VAL A 67 -3.75 -3.45 3.68
CA VAL A 67 -2.28 -3.55 3.62
C VAL A 67 -1.61 -2.18 3.79
N ALA A 68 -2.14 -1.13 3.16
CA ALA A 68 -1.63 0.23 3.32
C ALA A 68 -1.67 0.69 4.78
N ASN A 69 -2.79 0.42 5.48
CA ASN A 69 -2.92 0.75 6.90
C ASN A 69 -1.90 0.01 7.75
N GLN A 70 -1.64 -1.28 7.48
CA GLN A 70 -0.65 -2.05 8.23
C GLN A 70 0.75 -1.46 8.10
N TYR A 71 1.18 -1.11 6.88
CA TYR A 71 2.49 -0.47 6.71
C TYR A 71 2.55 0.94 7.29
N ALA A 72 1.47 1.70 7.23
CA ALA A 72 1.41 3.00 7.90
C ALA A 72 1.49 2.86 9.43
N GLU A 73 0.90 1.80 9.99
CA GLU A 73 0.98 1.47 11.42
C GLU A 73 2.40 1.03 11.81
N MET A 74 3.06 0.18 11.03
CA MET A 74 4.45 -0.20 11.26
C MET A 74 5.36 1.03 11.28
N ALA A 75 5.19 1.98 10.35
CA ALA A 75 5.96 3.21 10.36
C ALA A 75 5.78 4.05 11.65
N VAL A 76 4.62 3.99 12.30
CA VAL A 76 4.38 4.67 13.57
C VAL A 76 5.06 3.92 14.71
N ILE A 77 4.85 2.60 14.80
CA ILE A 77 5.44 1.75 15.85
C ILE A 77 6.97 1.86 15.85
N GLU A 78 7.58 1.70 14.68
CA GLU A 78 9.03 1.72 14.51
C GLU A 78 9.62 3.13 14.76
N SER A 79 8.83 4.18 14.50
CA SER A 79 9.24 5.55 14.83
C SER A 79 9.20 5.81 16.33
N ASP A 80 8.20 5.28 17.03
CA ASP A 80 8.08 5.42 18.49
C ASP A 80 9.22 4.64 19.19
N GLU A 81 9.55 3.43 18.72
CA GLU A 81 10.68 2.64 19.25
C GLU A 81 12.03 3.37 19.11
N LEU A 82 12.28 4.03 17.97
CA LEU A 82 13.49 4.84 17.77
C LEU A 82 13.58 6.04 18.73
N THR A 83 12.45 6.65 19.10
CA THR A 83 12.45 7.82 20.00
C THR A 83 12.74 7.48 21.46
N ASP A 84 12.42 6.26 21.90
CA ASP A 84 12.72 5.83 23.27
C ASP A 84 14.22 5.53 23.46
N ASP A 85 14.90 4.94 22.45
CA ASP A 85 16.34 4.62 22.50
C ASP A 85 17.25 5.87 22.42
N GLU A 86 16.88 6.91 21.67
CA GLU A 86 17.69 8.16 21.58
C GLU A 86 17.71 8.98 22.88
N SER A 87 16.78 8.71 23.81
CA SER A 87 16.66 9.45 25.07
C SER A 87 17.72 9.05 26.12
N GLU A 88 18.37 7.89 25.97
CA GLU A 88 19.35 7.39 26.95
C GLU A 88 20.80 7.87 26.71
N GLU A 89 21.17 8.34 25.51
CA GLU A 89 22.55 8.77 25.20
C GLU A 89 22.87 10.23 25.59
N ILE A 90 21.87 11.09 25.83
CA ILE A 90 22.09 12.54 26.06
C ILE A 90 22.48 12.87 27.52
N HIS A 91 22.44 11.91 28.45
CA HIS A 91 22.73 12.15 29.88
C HIS A 91 24.15 11.76 30.35
N ALA A 92 25.07 11.39 29.44
CA ALA A 92 26.42 10.92 29.79
C ALA A 92 27.58 11.88 29.42
N ALA A 93 27.38 13.21 29.50
CA ALA A 93 28.43 14.23 29.25
C ALA A 93 28.62 15.20 30.42
#